data_AF-A0A1E7Q2S7-F1
#
_entry.id   AF-A0A1E7Q2S7-F1
#
_cell.length_a   1.000
_cell.length_b   1.000
_cell.length_c   1.000
_cell.angle_alpha   90.00
_cell.angle_beta   90.00
_cell.angle_gamma   90.00
#
_symmetry.space_group_name_H-M   'P 1'
#
loop_
_entity.id
_entity.type
_entity.pdbx_description
1 polymer ?
#
loop_
_entity_poly.entity_id
_entity_poly.type
_entity_poly.pdbx_seq_one_letter_code
_entity_poly.pdbx_strand_id
1 'polypeptide(L)'
;MELIIYFQEMWQLAIQGQTQGIWFWAGLYTFIVCVYSVKLQLSTRHWPWVEGDLSNIGTAKFGATDKIISNQKYVSKALYQYRVSGVDYNGNKISPWVVVVSHNAKAILEKQLLGIQHLPSGKVKVYYKPSNPQKSFLIIAGKMGIFITLVISVLPLIGFYFKYYT
;
A
#
# COMPACT_ATOMS: atom_id res chain seq x y z
N MET A 1 -9.75 -17.40 28.67
CA MET A 1 -10.14 -18.78 28.32
C MET A 1 -11.20 -18.75 27.23
N GLU A 2 -12.29 -17.99 27.42
CA GLU A 2 -13.34 -17.66 26.43
C GLU A 2 -12.85 -17.33 25.01
N LEU A 3 -11.91 -16.39 24.85
CA LEU A 3 -11.39 -16.00 23.53
C LEU A 3 -10.68 -17.15 22.80
N ILE A 4 -9.94 -17.99 23.52
CA ILE A 4 -9.20 -19.09 22.90
C ILE A 4 -10.19 -20.12 22.35
N ILE A 5 -11.25 -20.40 23.11
CA ILE A 5 -12.33 -21.31 22.72
C ILE A 5 -13.04 -20.75 21.47
N TYR A 6 -13.39 -19.47 21.49
CA TYR A 6 -14.02 -18.81 20.34
C TYR A 6 -13.18 -18.91 19.06
N PHE A 7 -11.87 -18.67 19.15
CA PHE A 7 -10.97 -18.80 18.00
C PHE A 7 -10.86 -20.25 17.50
N GLN A 8 -10.87 -21.22 18.41
CA GLN A 8 -10.90 -22.65 18.06
C GLN A 8 -12.20 -23.02 17.34
N GLU A 9 -13.34 -22.53 17.83
CA GLU A 9 -14.65 -22.74 17.17
C GLU A 9 -14.67 -22.14 15.77
N MET A 10 -14.26 -20.87 15.62
CA MET A 10 -14.19 -20.22 14.30
C MET A 10 -13.22 -20.93 13.35
N TRP A 11 -12.15 -21.52 13.88
CA TRP A 11 -11.21 -22.35 13.10
C TRP A 11 -11.86 -23.66 12.63
N GLN A 12 -12.59 -24.36 13.51
CA GLN A 12 -13.31 -25.58 13.13
C GLN A 12 -14.38 -25.29 12.07
N LEU A 13 -15.15 -24.21 12.23
CA LEU A 13 -16.13 -23.76 11.25
C LEU A 13 -15.48 -23.49 9.88
N ALA A 14 -14.29 -22.90 9.86
CA ALA A 14 -13.56 -22.64 8.61
C ALA A 14 -13.12 -23.94 7.91
N ILE A 15 -12.59 -24.92 8.66
CA ILE A 15 -12.20 -26.23 8.12
C ILE A 15 -13.41 -26.98 7.56
N GLN A 16 -14.57 -26.85 8.20
CA GLN A 16 -15.83 -27.45 7.75
C GLN A 16 -16.45 -26.72 6.54
N GLY A 17 -15.79 -25.66 6.03
CA GLY A 17 -16.29 -24.88 4.89
C GLY A 17 -17.47 -23.97 5.25
N GLN A 18 -17.77 -23.77 6.53
CA GLN A 18 -18.85 -22.90 6.96
C GLN A 18 -18.47 -21.43 6.71
N THR A 19 -19.43 -20.69 6.14
CA THR A 19 -19.20 -19.30 5.75
C THR A 19 -18.80 -18.40 6.93
N GLN A 20 -19.28 -18.69 8.14
CA GLN A 20 -18.96 -17.92 9.35
C GLN A 20 -17.46 -17.95 9.67
N GLY A 21 -16.86 -19.13 9.76
CA GLY A 21 -15.42 -19.26 10.05
C GLY A 21 -14.55 -18.66 8.94
N ILE A 22 -14.92 -18.88 7.68
CA ILE A 22 -14.19 -18.32 6.53
C ILE A 22 -14.21 -16.78 6.58
N TRP A 23 -15.39 -16.17 6.80
CA TRP A 23 -15.52 -14.72 6.89
C TRP A 23 -14.76 -14.14 8.08
N PHE A 24 -14.78 -14.80 9.23
CA PHE A 24 -14.04 -14.39 10.41
C PHE A 24 -12.53 -14.30 10.12
N TRP A 25 -11.94 -15.37 9.59
CA TRP A 25 -10.51 -15.40 9.29
C TRP A 25 -10.11 -14.48 8.14
N ALA A 26 -10.94 -14.35 7.11
CA ALA A 26 -10.73 -13.39 6.03
C ALA A 26 -10.75 -11.94 6.54
N GLY A 27 -11.71 -11.62 7.41
CA GLY A 27 -11.81 -10.31 8.06
C GLY A 27 -10.63 -10.02 8.97
N LEU A 28 -10.25 -10.98 9.83
CA LEU A 28 -9.10 -10.86 10.73
C LEU A 28 -7.79 -10.70 9.96
N TYR A 29 -7.57 -11.48 8.91
CA TYR A 29 -6.41 -11.35 8.05
C TYR A 29 -6.34 -9.96 7.40
N THR A 30 -7.46 -9.50 6.83
CA THR A 30 -7.56 -8.17 6.22
C THR A 30 -7.25 -7.08 7.24
N PHE A 31 -7.79 -7.18 8.45
CA PHE A 31 -7.53 -6.25 9.54
C PHE A 31 -6.04 -6.19 9.89
N ILE A 32 -5.37 -7.33 10.09
CA ILE A 32 -3.93 -7.40 10.42
C ILE A 32 -3.09 -6.75 9.32
N VAL A 33 -3.34 -7.09 8.05
CA VAL A 33 -2.61 -6.53 6.89
C VAL A 33 -2.82 -5.01 6.79
N CYS A 34 -4.04 -4.53 7.00
CA CYS A 34 -4.35 -3.11 6.98
C CYS A 34 -3.71 -2.36 8.15
N VAL A 35 -3.71 -2.90 9.36
CA VAL A 35 -3.05 -2.30 10.52
C VAL A 35 -1.54 -2.16 10.28
N TYR A 36 -0.90 -3.20 9.73
CA TYR A 36 0.51 -3.12 9.34
C TYR A 36 0.75 -2.03 8.28
N SER A 37 -0.14 -1.94 7.29
CA SER A 37 -0.08 -0.91 6.25
C SER A 37 -0.23 0.50 6.83
N VAL A 38 -1.16 0.73 7.75
CA VAL A 38 -1.35 2.02 8.44
C VAL A 38 -0.12 2.38 9.26
N LYS A 39 0.48 1.44 10.00
CA LYS A 39 1.74 1.67 10.72
C LYS A 39 2.86 2.14 9.79
N LEU A 40 3.00 1.51 8.62
CA LEU A 40 3.98 1.93 7.62
C LEU A 40 3.69 3.34 7.10
N GLN A 41 2.42 3.61 6.76
CA GLN A 41 1.98 4.93 6.29
C GLN A 41 2.26 6.03 7.32
N LEU A 42 1.96 5.80 8.60
CA LEU A 42 2.25 6.75 9.68
C LEU A 42 3.74 6.94 9.91
N SER A 43 4.54 5.87 9.84
CA SER A 43 6.00 5.97 9.95
C SER A 43 6.59 6.84 8.84
N THR A 44 6.13 6.67 7.60
CA THR A 44 6.66 7.43 6.44
C THR A 44 6.44 8.93 6.53
N ARG A 45 5.46 9.40 7.32
CA ARG A 45 5.19 10.83 7.51
C ARG A 45 6.25 11.55 8.35
N HIS A 46 7.00 10.81 9.16
CA HIS A 46 8.09 11.34 9.98
C HIS A 46 9.45 11.20 9.29
N TRP A 47 9.49 10.69 8.06
CA TRP A 47 10.75 10.51 7.35
C TRP A 47 11.26 11.87 6.86
N PRO A 48 12.57 12.15 7.03
CA PRO A 48 13.17 13.31 6.43
C PRO A 48 13.16 13.19 4.90
N TRP A 49 13.30 14.33 4.24
CA TRP A 49 13.37 14.43 2.80
C TRP A 49 14.73 14.96 2.36
N VAL A 50 15.10 14.62 1.12
CA VAL A 50 16.26 15.14 0.42
C VAL A 50 15.89 15.42 -1.04
N GLU A 51 16.67 16.28 -1.70
CA GLU A 51 16.51 16.51 -3.12
C GLU A 51 17.10 15.32 -3.91
N GLY A 52 16.33 14.83 -4.89
CA GLY A 52 16.76 13.78 -5.80
C GLY A 52 16.52 14.14 -7.25
N ASP A 53 17.27 13.49 -8.12
CA ASP A 53 17.17 13.61 -9.56
C ASP A 53 16.31 12.48 -10.11
N LEU A 54 15.29 12.85 -10.86
CA LEU A 54 14.31 11.94 -11.42
C LEU A 54 14.77 11.51 -12.80
N SER A 55 15.26 10.28 -12.94
CA SER A 55 15.83 9.79 -14.19
C SER A 55 14.78 9.20 -15.13
N ASN A 56 13.71 8.60 -14.59
CA ASN A 56 12.63 8.03 -15.40
C ASN A 56 11.30 8.01 -14.65
N ILE A 57 10.24 8.57 -15.24
CA ILE A 57 8.86 8.38 -14.80
C ILE A 57 8.14 7.55 -15.86
N GLY A 58 7.59 6.41 -15.44
CA GLY A 58 6.78 5.58 -16.32
C GLY A 58 5.71 4.79 -15.59
N THR A 59 4.72 4.33 -16.35
CA THR A 59 3.82 3.26 -15.91
C THR A 59 4.39 1.95 -16.46
N ALA A 60 4.83 1.06 -15.58
CA ALA A 60 5.32 -0.25 -15.97
C ALA A 60 4.18 -1.27 -15.90
N LYS A 61 4.08 -2.17 -16.87
CA LYS A 61 3.17 -3.32 -16.79
C LYS A 61 3.59 -4.22 -15.61
N PHE A 62 2.63 -4.68 -14.84
CA PHE A 62 2.80 -5.56 -13.69
C PHE A 62 2.32 -6.97 -14.03
N GLY A 63 3.24 -7.93 -14.10
CA GLY A 63 2.95 -9.31 -14.50
C GLY A 63 3.30 -9.62 -15.96
N ALA A 64 2.96 -10.84 -16.42
CA ALA A 64 3.17 -11.28 -17.79
C ALA A 64 2.27 -10.50 -18.78
N THR A 65 2.77 -10.27 -19.99
CA THR A 65 2.02 -9.57 -21.05
C THR A 65 0.85 -10.44 -21.52
N ASP A 66 -0.33 -10.24 -20.92
CA ASP A 66 -1.57 -10.82 -21.43
C ASP A 66 -1.95 -10.19 -22.78
N LYS A 67 -2.36 -11.04 -23.73
CA LYS A 67 -2.86 -10.64 -25.06
C LYS A 67 -4.13 -9.76 -25.00
N ILE A 68 -4.79 -9.71 -23.84
CA ILE A 68 -6.03 -8.96 -23.63
C ILE A 68 -5.70 -7.65 -22.89
N ILE A 69 -5.96 -6.51 -23.53
CA ILE A 69 -5.61 -5.15 -23.04
C ILE A 69 -6.22 -4.86 -21.66
N SER A 70 -7.45 -5.33 -21.39
CA SER A 70 -8.15 -5.10 -20.12
C SER A 70 -7.54 -5.84 -18.93
N ASN A 71 -6.79 -6.93 -19.16
CA ASN A 71 -6.18 -7.73 -18.10
C ASN A 71 -4.75 -7.28 -17.76
N GLN A 72 -4.22 -6.30 -18.49
CA GLN A 72 -2.91 -5.74 -18.21
C GLN A 72 -2.98 -4.90 -16.92
N LYS A 73 -2.26 -5.34 -15.90
CA LYS A 73 -2.09 -4.58 -14.65
C LYS A 73 -0.96 -3.58 -14.84
N TYR A 74 -1.12 -2.37 -14.33
CA TYR A 74 -0.09 -1.32 -14.39
C TYR A 74 0.32 -0.92 -12.99
N VAL A 75 1.61 -0.65 -12.81
CA VAL A 75 2.20 -0.08 -11.59
C VAL A 75 3.11 1.06 -12.00
N SER A 76 2.94 2.22 -11.36
CA SER A 76 3.84 3.36 -11.59
C SER A 76 5.21 3.03 -11.00
N LYS A 77 6.25 3.07 -11.84
CA LYS A 77 7.65 2.94 -11.43
C LYS A 77 8.36 4.24 -11.77
N ALA A 78 9.06 4.79 -10.79
CA ALA A 78 9.93 5.94 -11.01
C ALA A 78 11.34 5.53 -10.60
N LEU A 79 12.32 5.75 -11.46
CA LEU A 79 13.73 5.65 -11.11
C LEU A 79 14.21 7.04 -10.74
N TYR A 80 14.83 7.15 -9.57
CA TYR A 80 15.37 8.40 -9.07
C TYR A 80 16.65 8.14 -8.27
N GLN A 81 17.55 9.11 -8.30
CA GLN A 81 18.81 9.10 -7.59
C GLN A 81 18.79 10.17 -6.51
N TYR A 82 19.39 9.90 -5.37
CA TYR A 82 19.47 10.86 -4.28
C TYR A 82 20.70 10.58 -3.42
N ARG A 83 21.20 11.62 -2.76
CA ARG A 83 22.41 11.55 -1.93
C ARG A 83 22.06 11.74 -0.47
N VAL A 84 22.47 10.80 0.39
CA VAL A 84 22.33 10.92 1.85
C VAL A 84 23.70 10.78 2.47
N SER A 85 24.15 11.81 3.20
CA SER A 85 25.45 11.84 3.87
C SER A 85 26.64 11.50 2.96
N GLY A 86 26.62 11.99 1.70
CA GLY A 86 27.68 11.76 0.73
C GLY A 86 27.60 10.43 -0.04
N VAL A 87 26.63 9.56 0.29
CA VAL A 87 26.41 8.27 -0.39
C VAL A 87 25.25 8.38 -1.36
N ASP A 88 25.44 7.92 -2.59
CA ASP A 88 24.41 7.91 -3.63
C ASP A 88 23.54 6.66 -3.54
N TYR A 89 22.22 6.85 -3.61
CA TYR A 89 21.21 5.81 -3.54
C TYR A 89 20.26 5.91 -4.73
N ASN A 90 19.81 4.74 -5.19
CA ASN A 90 18.82 4.62 -6.25
C ASN A 90 17.49 4.13 -5.67
N GLY A 91 16.42 4.90 -5.84
CA GLY A 91 15.08 4.54 -5.45
C GLY A 91 14.23 4.14 -6.65
N ASN A 92 13.31 3.20 -6.43
CA ASN A 92 12.36 2.73 -7.45
C ASN A 92 10.89 2.81 -7.03
N LYS A 93 10.61 3.23 -5.79
CA LYS A 93 9.26 3.25 -5.20
C LYS A 93 8.72 4.65 -5.16
N ILE A 94 7.48 4.81 -5.62
CA ILE A 94 6.80 6.10 -5.68
C ILE A 94 6.08 6.38 -4.37
N SER A 95 5.32 5.42 -3.84
CA SER A 95 4.58 5.58 -2.59
C SER A 95 4.68 4.33 -1.70
N PRO A 96 4.40 4.47 -0.39
CA PRO A 96 4.20 3.34 0.52
C PRO A 96 2.99 2.46 0.15
N TRP A 97 2.01 3.02 -0.57
CA TRP A 97 0.80 2.34 -0.97
C TRP A 97 0.86 1.94 -2.44
N VAL A 98 1.18 0.67 -2.69
CA VAL A 98 1.25 0.13 -4.06
C VAL A 98 -0.16 -0.07 -4.59
N VAL A 99 -0.61 0.88 -5.42
CA VAL A 99 -1.86 0.78 -6.15
C VAL A 99 -1.61 -0.04 -7.41
N VAL A 100 -2.11 -1.27 -7.44
CA VAL A 100 -2.15 -2.09 -8.67
C VAL A 100 -3.54 -1.92 -9.27
N VAL A 101 -3.60 -1.31 -10.46
CA VAL A 101 -4.87 -1.10 -11.17
C VAL A 101 -4.86 -1.79 -12.52
N SER A 102 -6.05 -2.17 -12.97
CA SER A 102 -6.30 -2.57 -14.36
C SER A 102 -6.21 -1.36 -15.29
N HIS A 103 -6.15 -1.62 -16.59
CA HIS A 103 -6.07 -0.58 -17.63
C HIS A 103 -7.14 0.52 -17.47
N ASN A 104 -8.37 0.14 -17.08
CA ASN A 104 -9.50 1.07 -16.94
C ASN A 104 -9.34 2.07 -15.78
N ALA A 105 -8.45 1.79 -14.83
CA ALA A 105 -8.18 2.65 -13.67
C ALA A 105 -6.80 3.32 -13.75
N LYS A 106 -6.18 3.37 -14.94
CA LYS A 106 -4.89 4.05 -15.18
C LYS A 106 -4.89 5.52 -14.75
N ALA A 107 -6.03 6.22 -14.83
CA ALA A 107 -6.16 7.60 -14.36
C ALA A 107 -5.83 7.76 -12.86
N ILE A 108 -6.00 6.72 -12.05
CA ILE A 108 -5.62 6.73 -10.62
C ILE A 108 -4.10 6.74 -10.47
N LEU A 109 -3.38 5.98 -11.31
CA LEU A 109 -1.91 5.98 -11.34
C LEU A 109 -1.34 7.31 -11.80
N GLU A 110 -1.98 7.95 -12.77
CA GLU A 110 -1.58 9.28 -13.24
C GLU A 110 -1.79 10.35 -12.16
N LYS A 111 -2.92 10.31 -11.43
CA LYS A 111 -3.12 11.14 -10.24
C LYS A 111 -2.09 10.88 -9.15
N GLN A 112 -1.68 9.63 -8.97
CA GLN A 112 -0.61 9.30 -8.04
C GLN A 112 0.72 9.92 -8.49
N LEU A 113 1.05 9.91 -9.79
CA LEU A 113 2.25 10.56 -10.33
C LEU A 113 2.23 12.08 -10.17
N LEU A 114 1.06 12.72 -10.32
CA LEU A 114 0.91 14.16 -10.06
C LEU A 114 1.17 14.55 -8.60
N GLY A 115 1.12 13.59 -7.67
CA GLY A 115 1.47 13.82 -6.26
C GLY A 115 2.97 13.94 -5.99
N ILE A 116 3.84 13.73 -6.98
CA ILE A 116 5.29 13.91 -6.86
C ILE A 116 5.57 15.40 -6.67
N GLN A 117 6.23 15.75 -5.57
CA GLN A 117 6.58 17.14 -5.29
C GLN A 117 7.84 17.52 -6.05
N HIS A 118 7.65 18.32 -7.10
CA HIS A 118 8.74 18.99 -7.80
C HIS A 118 9.15 20.26 -7.05
N LEU A 119 10.46 20.46 -6.92
CA LEU A 119 11.07 21.66 -6.36
C LEU A 119 11.28 22.70 -7.46
N PRO A 120 11.39 24.00 -7.11
CA PRO A 120 11.70 25.06 -8.08
C PRO A 120 13.00 24.83 -8.86
N SER A 121 13.93 24.03 -8.31
CA SER A 121 15.18 23.62 -8.93
C SER A 121 15.02 22.54 -10.02
N GLY A 122 13.80 22.05 -10.27
CA GLY A 122 13.53 20.93 -11.18
C GLY A 122 13.75 19.55 -10.56
N LYS A 123 14.28 19.49 -9.33
CA LYS A 123 14.48 18.24 -8.56
C LYS A 123 13.20 17.75 -7.91
N VAL A 124 13.20 16.50 -7.44
CA VAL A 124 12.06 15.91 -6.72
C VAL A 124 12.40 15.72 -5.24
N LYS A 125 11.38 15.82 -4.37
CA LYS A 125 11.55 15.42 -2.97
C LYS A 125 11.53 13.90 -2.83
N VAL A 126 12.59 13.39 -2.23
CA VAL A 126 12.75 11.98 -1.87
C VAL A 126 12.69 11.83 -0.36
N TYR A 127 11.70 11.12 0.14
CA TYR A 127 11.58 10.76 1.55
C TYR A 127 12.30 9.44 1.79
N TYR A 128 13.25 9.41 2.72
CA TYR A 128 14.06 8.22 3.00
C TYR A 128 13.96 7.81 4.47
N LYS A 129 14.12 6.52 4.74
CA LYS A 129 14.16 6.01 6.11
C LYS A 129 15.55 6.26 6.73
N PRO A 130 15.70 7.02 7.83
CA PRO A 130 17.02 7.34 8.40
C PRO A 130 17.83 6.11 8.81
N SER A 131 17.17 5.10 9.38
CA SER A 131 17.81 3.85 9.79
C SER A 131 18.06 2.86 8.65
N ASN A 132 17.55 3.13 7.44
CA ASN A 132 17.87 2.36 6.23
C ASN A 132 17.62 3.23 4.99
N PRO A 133 18.61 4.06 4.59
CA PRO A 133 18.45 5.03 3.52
C PRO A 133 18.00 4.43 2.20
N GLN A 134 18.35 3.18 1.87
CA GLN A 134 17.90 2.48 0.66
C GLN A 134 16.37 2.41 0.52
N LYS A 135 15.61 2.49 1.63
CA LYS A 135 14.15 2.56 1.59
C LYS A 135 13.72 4.02 1.43
N SER A 136 13.29 4.35 0.21
CA SER A 136 12.82 5.68 -0.16
C SER A 136 11.46 5.66 -0.86
N PHE A 137 10.76 6.80 -0.80
CA PHE A 137 9.49 7.08 -1.48
C PHE A 137 9.47 8.52 -2.00
N LEU A 138 8.78 8.77 -3.10
CA LEU A 138 8.55 10.13 -3.65
C LEU A 138 7.32 10.80 -3.04
N ILE A 139 6.37 9.99 -2.57
CA ILE A 139 5.07 10.44 -2.07
C ILE A 139 4.83 9.77 -0.73
N ILE A 140 4.56 10.57 0.29
CA ILE A 140 4.11 10.08 1.59
C ILE A 140 2.60 9.86 1.60
N ALA A 141 2.15 8.92 2.44
CA ALA A 141 0.72 8.64 2.56
C ALA A 141 -0.04 9.87 3.11
N GLY A 142 -1.00 10.37 2.32
CA GLY A 142 -1.90 11.44 2.73
C GLY A 142 -2.92 10.96 3.78
N LYS A 143 -3.53 11.91 4.49
CA LYS A 143 -4.59 11.64 5.50
C LYS A 143 -5.74 10.81 4.91
N MET A 144 -6.09 11.04 3.64
CA MET A 144 -7.15 10.31 2.93
C MET A 144 -6.82 8.82 2.72
N GLY A 145 -5.57 8.49 2.35
CA GLY A 145 -5.17 7.09 2.17
C GLY A 145 -5.20 6.29 3.48
N ILE A 146 -4.80 6.93 4.58
CA ILE A 146 -4.88 6.36 5.92
C ILE A 146 -6.35 6.11 6.29
N PHE A 147 -7.23 7.09 6.07
CA PHE A 147 -8.66 6.97 6.34
C PHE A 147 -9.29 5.81 5.55
N ILE A 148 -9.04 5.72 4.25
CA ILE A 148 -9.54 4.62 3.40
C ILE A 148 -9.02 3.27 3.91
N THR A 149 -7.73 3.17 4.27
CA THR A 149 -7.15 1.93 4.81
C THR A 149 -7.81 1.52 6.12
N LEU A 150 -8.13 2.49 7.00
CA LEU A 150 -8.86 2.24 8.24
C LEU A 150 -10.28 1.75 7.97
N VAL A 151 -11.02 2.39 7.05
CA VAL A 151 -12.37 1.94 6.67
C VAL A 151 -12.34 0.51 6.15
N ILE A 152 -11.43 0.19 5.22
CA ILE A 152 -11.27 -1.17 4.67
C ILE A 152 -10.90 -2.19 5.77
N SER A 153 -10.13 -1.78 6.79
CA SER A 153 -9.74 -2.68 7.87
C SER A 153 -10.91 -3.14 8.75
N VAL A 154 -11.90 -2.26 8.98
CA VAL A 154 -12.99 -2.51 9.93
C VAL A 154 -14.25 -3.04 9.23
N LEU A 155 -14.48 -2.66 7.97
CA LEU A 155 -15.70 -3.00 7.22
C LEU A 155 -15.99 -4.51 7.15
N PRO A 156 -15.01 -5.42 6.91
CA PRO A 156 -15.26 -6.86 6.95
C PRO A 156 -15.68 -7.38 8.33
N LEU A 157 -15.13 -6.80 9.40
CA LEU A 157 -15.46 -7.19 10.78
C LEU A 157 -16.87 -6.72 11.16
N ILE A 158 -17.25 -5.50 10.75
CA ILE A 158 -18.61 -4.99 10.91
C ILE A 158 -19.60 -5.87 10.13
N GLY A 159 -19.29 -6.18 8.87
CA GLY A 159 -20.13 -7.05 8.04
C GLY A 159 -20.27 -8.45 8.62
N PHE A 160 -19.20 -9.01 9.18
CA PHE A 160 -19.23 -10.28 9.91
C PHE A 160 -20.16 -10.19 11.14
N TYR A 161 -20.03 -9.14 11.94
CA TYR A 161 -20.87 -8.94 13.12
C TYR A 161 -22.36 -8.86 12.77
N PHE A 162 -22.72 -8.00 11.82
CA PHE A 162 -24.13 -7.85 11.40
C PHE A 162 -24.72 -9.11 10.78
N LYS A 163 -23.91 -9.95 10.14
CA LYS A 163 -24.40 -11.15 9.46
C LYS A 163 -24.64 -12.33 10.41
N TYR A 164 -23.85 -12.44 11.48
CA TYR A 164 -23.83 -13.64 12.34
C TYR A 164 -24.23 -13.37 13.79
N TYR A 165 -24.36 -12.11 14.22
CA TYR A 165 -24.67 -11.73 15.61
C TYR A 165 -25.84 -10.75 15.73
N THR A 166 -26.48 -10.38 14.63
CA THR A 166 -27.72 -9.59 14.59
C THR A 166 -28.79 -10.40 13.88
#